data_AF-A0A9Y4JYF1-F1
#
_entry.id   AF-A0A9Y4JYF1-F1
#
_cell.length_a   1.000
_cell.length_b   1.000
_cell.length_c   1.000
_cell.angle_alpha   90.00
_cell.angle_beta   90.00
_cell.angle_gamma   90.00
#
_symmetry.space_group_name_H-M   'P 1'
#
loop_
_entity.id
_entity.type
_entity.pdbx_description
1 polymer ?
#
loop_
_entity_poly.entity_id
_entity_poly.type
_entity_poly.pdbx_seq_one_letter_code
_entity_poly.pdbx_strand_id
1 'polypeptide(L)'
;MAWGDLSRQGFGPNQDHTAVQQLLKMEPKVECTGDSMKLLVQDAASTSGSLFFVDRGRYLAPLPLSKLPPSCGYTIRSTRRDLVLVAPYDGCFVTVEEGSYVLPLRWWGLPVRMTCPLMKQSLTNPPMVTCHTEGMVVKTEWTIAASKMKVN
;
A
#
# COMPACT_ATOMS: atom_id res chain seq x y z
N MET A 1 9.48 26.99 -38.49
CA MET A 1 8.53 25.95 -38.03
C MET A 1 9.35 24.91 -37.27
N ALA A 2 9.38 25.00 -35.93
CA ALA A 2 9.70 23.89 -35.03
C ALA A 2 8.74 22.73 -35.33
N TRP A 3 9.02 21.44 -35.11
CA TRP A 3 9.17 20.64 -33.87
C TRP A 3 10.19 19.52 -34.19
N GLY A 4 11.13 19.06 -33.35
CA GLY A 4 11.11 18.86 -31.91
C GLY A 4 11.12 17.35 -31.59
N ASP A 5 12.15 16.62 -32.03
CA ASP A 5 12.35 15.21 -31.69
C ASP A 5 12.82 15.06 -30.25
N LEU A 6 11.88 14.79 -29.34
CA LEU A 6 12.16 14.32 -27.99
C LEU A 6 11.41 13.01 -27.75
N SER A 7 11.81 11.96 -28.48
CA SER A 7 11.38 10.59 -28.20
C SER A 7 12.04 10.10 -26.90
N ARG A 8 11.31 10.41 -25.85
CA ARG A 8 11.47 10.08 -24.44
C ARG A 8 11.52 8.55 -24.27
N GLN A 9 12.56 8.07 -23.59
CA GLN A 9 12.83 6.68 -23.24
C GLN A 9 11.58 5.92 -22.77
N GLY A 10 10.97 5.15 -23.68
CA GLY A 10 10.07 4.05 -23.35
C GLY A 10 10.83 2.76 -23.60
N PHE A 11 11.05 1.97 -22.55
CA PHE A 11 11.66 0.65 -22.67
C PHE A 11 10.72 -0.25 -23.51
N GLY A 12 11.29 -1.02 -24.44
CA GLY A 12 10.49 -1.90 -25.30
C GLY A 12 9.89 -3.07 -24.52
N PRO A 13 8.83 -3.74 -25.03
CA PRO A 13 8.14 -4.82 -24.31
C PRO A 13 9.06 -5.98 -23.88
N ASN A 14 10.14 -6.25 -24.63
CA ASN A 14 11.13 -7.26 -24.28
C ASN A 14 12.03 -6.83 -23.11
N GLN A 15 12.30 -5.53 -22.99
CA GLN A 15 13.14 -4.95 -21.95
C GLN A 15 12.40 -4.83 -20.61
N ASP A 16 11.10 -4.53 -20.66
CA ASP A 16 10.23 -4.56 -19.48
C ASP A 16 10.17 -5.97 -18.87
N HIS A 17 10.08 -7.02 -19.69
CA HIS A 17 10.07 -8.39 -19.21
C HIS A 17 11.35 -8.76 -18.45
N THR A 18 12.53 -8.43 -18.98
CA THR A 18 13.81 -8.67 -18.28
C THR A 18 13.90 -7.89 -16.97
N ALA A 19 13.46 -6.63 -16.98
CA ALA A 19 13.48 -5.78 -15.79
C ALA A 19 12.51 -6.29 -14.70
N VAL A 20 11.32 -6.79 -15.08
CA VAL A 20 10.38 -7.43 -14.14
C VAL A 20 10.99 -8.68 -13.51
N GLN A 21 11.64 -9.54 -14.30
CA GLN A 21 12.31 -10.73 -13.77
C GLN A 21 13.41 -10.37 -12.76
N GLN A 22 14.14 -9.28 -13.03
CA GLN A 22 15.17 -8.80 -12.13
C GLN A 22 14.59 -8.23 -10.83
N LEU A 23 13.46 -7.53 -10.89
CA LEU A 23 12.75 -7.06 -9.70
C LEU A 23 12.25 -8.22 -8.84
N LEU A 24 11.68 -9.27 -9.45
CA LEU A 24 11.19 -10.44 -8.72
C LEU A 24 12.32 -11.18 -7.99
N LYS A 25 13.53 -11.20 -8.56
CA LYS A 25 14.72 -11.79 -7.93
C LYS A 25 15.14 -11.06 -6.65
N MET A 26 14.75 -9.80 -6.45
CA MET A 26 15.03 -9.03 -5.23
C MET A 26 14.07 -9.35 -4.07
N GLU A 27 13.15 -10.30 -4.28
CA GLU A 27 12.17 -10.75 -3.28
C GLU A 27 11.45 -9.60 -2.53
N PRO A 28 10.80 -8.65 -3.23
CA PRO A 28 10.10 -7.56 -2.59
C PRO A 28 8.93 -8.08 -1.75
N LYS A 29 8.88 -7.67 -0.48
CA LYS A 29 7.85 -8.08 0.49
C LYS A 29 7.10 -6.84 0.98
N VAL A 30 5.77 -6.92 0.98
CA VAL A 30 4.91 -5.89 1.56
C VAL A 30 4.37 -6.39 2.89
N GLU A 31 4.63 -5.64 3.96
CA GLU A 31 4.06 -5.86 5.28
C GLU A 31 3.00 -4.79 5.56
N CYS A 32 1.80 -5.24 5.92
CA CYS A 32 0.69 -4.38 6.26
C CYS A 32 0.59 -4.28 7.79
N THR A 33 0.64 -3.05 8.30
CA THR A 33 0.53 -2.76 9.74
C THR A 33 -0.73 -1.95 10.01
N GLY A 34 -1.00 -1.57 11.27
CA GLY A 34 -2.27 -0.92 11.62
C GLY A 34 -2.51 0.43 10.92
N ASP A 35 -1.44 1.18 10.63
CA ASP A 35 -1.50 2.55 10.11
C ASP A 35 -0.71 2.75 8.80
N SER A 36 0.06 1.76 8.37
CA SER A 36 1.00 1.90 7.27
C SER A 36 1.30 0.58 6.56
N MET A 37 1.75 0.70 5.31
CA MET A 37 2.34 -0.39 4.54
C MET A 37 3.86 -0.21 4.42
N LYS A 38 4.60 -1.31 4.51
CA LYS A 38 6.07 -1.33 4.47
C LYS A 38 6.52 -2.22 3.32
N LEU A 39 7.35 -1.68 2.43
CA LEU A 39 8.05 -2.45 1.41
C LEU A 39 9.45 -2.78 1.92
N LEU A 40 9.78 -4.07 1.95
CA LEU A 40 11.10 -4.59 2.25
C LEU A 40 11.68 -5.21 0.98
N VAL A 41 12.92 -4.88 0.68
CA VAL A 41 13.67 -5.44 -0.46
C VAL A 41 14.99 -5.97 0.06
N GLN A 42 15.25 -7.26 -0.17
CA GLN A 42 16.50 -7.93 0.20
C GLN A 42 17.49 -7.84 -0.97
N ASP A 43 18.80 -7.76 -0.67
CA ASP A 43 19.88 -7.58 -1.66
C ASP A 43 19.92 -6.19 -2.33
N ALA A 44 19.94 -5.15 -1.49
CA ALA A 44 19.97 -3.74 -1.90
C ALA A 44 21.32 -3.26 -2.46
N ALA A 45 22.30 -4.14 -2.75
CA ALA A 45 23.60 -3.74 -3.29
C ALA A 45 23.50 -2.93 -4.61
N SER A 46 22.34 -2.97 -5.29
CA SER A 46 22.00 -2.16 -6.46
C SER A 46 20.71 -1.33 -6.32
N THR A 47 20.11 -1.26 -5.13
CA THR A 47 18.76 -0.69 -4.93
C THR A 47 18.79 0.49 -3.95
N SER A 48 19.20 1.65 -4.44
CA SER A 48 19.04 2.94 -3.76
C SER A 48 17.57 3.38 -3.69
N GLY A 49 17.20 4.09 -2.61
CA GLY A 49 15.89 4.71 -2.48
C GLY A 49 15.54 5.74 -3.57
N SER A 50 16.54 6.24 -4.29
CA SER A 50 16.37 7.12 -5.45
C SER A 50 15.68 6.48 -6.66
N LEU A 51 15.48 5.16 -6.62
CA LEU A 51 14.87 4.38 -7.70
C LEU A 51 13.35 4.29 -7.59
N PHE A 52 12.80 4.76 -6.47
CA PHE A 52 11.37 4.79 -6.19
C PHE A 52 10.79 6.17 -6.45
N PHE A 53 9.72 6.19 -7.24
CA PHE A 53 8.93 7.37 -7.55
C PHE A 53 7.47 7.04 -7.33
N VAL A 54 6.66 8.01 -6.93
CA VAL A 54 5.20 7.88 -6.98
C VAL A 54 4.77 7.91 -8.44
N ASP A 55 3.96 6.94 -8.85
CA ASP A 55 3.30 6.98 -10.16
C ASP A 55 2.05 7.88 -10.05
N ARG A 56 2.07 8.99 -10.77
CA ARG A 56 0.97 9.97 -10.82
C ARG A 56 0.10 9.81 -12.07
N GLY A 57 0.24 8.67 -12.77
CA GLY A 57 -0.46 8.37 -14.00
C GLY A 57 0.26 8.89 -15.25
N ARG A 58 -0.31 8.59 -16.42
CA ARG A 58 0.34 8.75 -17.73
C ARG A 58 0.74 10.19 -18.09
N TYR A 59 0.00 11.17 -17.60
CA TYR A 59 0.16 12.58 -18.02
C TYR A 59 1.10 13.38 -17.09
N LEU A 60 1.44 12.82 -15.94
CA LEU A 60 2.29 13.49 -14.95
C LEU A 60 3.64 12.78 -14.87
N ALA A 61 4.71 13.55 -14.73
CA ALA A 61 6.02 12.97 -14.48
C ALA A 61 5.99 12.19 -13.15
N PRO A 62 6.69 11.06 -13.02
CA PRO A 62 6.84 10.38 -11.73
C PRO A 62 7.45 11.32 -10.69
N LEU A 63 6.97 11.27 -9.44
CA LEU A 63 7.43 12.16 -8.39
C LEU A 63 8.42 11.43 -7.48
N PRO A 64 9.67 11.91 -7.32
CA PRO A 64 10.61 11.31 -6.38
C PRO A 64 10.05 11.37 -4.95
N LEU A 65 10.20 10.30 -4.17
CA LEU A 65 9.74 10.28 -2.77
C LEU A 65 10.39 11.40 -1.93
N SER A 66 11.64 11.77 -2.23
CA SER A 66 12.36 12.86 -1.57
C SER A 66 11.79 14.26 -1.84
N LYS A 67 10.86 14.39 -2.79
CA LYS A 67 10.16 15.65 -3.11
C LYS A 67 8.77 15.71 -2.50
N LEU A 68 8.34 14.68 -1.78
CA LEU A 68 7.09 14.72 -1.03
C LEU A 68 7.20 15.70 0.15
N PRO A 69 6.14 16.47 0.43
CA PRO A 69 6.05 17.23 1.66
C PRO A 69 6.23 16.32 2.89
N PRO A 70 6.88 16.81 3.98
CA PRO A 70 7.00 16.04 5.22
C PRO A 70 5.66 15.57 5.79
N SER A 71 4.58 16.31 5.55
CA SER A 71 3.22 15.96 5.95
C SER A 71 2.69 14.67 5.33
N CYS A 72 3.31 14.17 4.26
CA CYS A 72 2.94 12.87 3.68
C CYS A 72 3.44 11.69 4.53
N GLY A 73 4.39 11.90 5.44
CA GLY A 73 4.83 10.88 6.43
C GLY A 73 5.64 9.70 5.88
N TYR A 74 6.06 9.74 4.61
CA TYR A 74 6.86 8.68 3.99
C TYR A 74 8.25 8.63 4.62
N THR A 75 8.75 7.41 4.87
CA THR A 75 10.14 7.22 5.29
C THR A 75 10.82 6.18 4.41
N ILE A 76 12.08 6.44 4.07
CA ILE A 76 12.90 5.51 3.30
C ILE A 76 14.23 5.30 4.03
N ARG A 77 14.56 4.04 4.30
CA ARG A 77 15.81 3.65 4.93
C ARG A 77 16.51 2.63 4.04
N SER A 78 17.72 2.95 3.62
CA SER A 78 18.56 2.05 2.85
C SER A 78 19.77 1.65 3.68
N THR A 79 20.05 0.35 3.71
CA THR A 79 21.24 -0.24 4.31
C THR A 79 21.99 -1.03 3.23
N ARG A 80 23.17 -1.57 3.55
CA ARG A 80 23.93 -2.39 2.58
C ARG A 80 23.21 -3.67 2.14
N ARG A 81 22.24 -4.15 2.93
CA ARG A 81 21.53 -5.42 2.68
C ARG A 81 20.08 -5.18 2.30
N ASP A 82 19.43 -4.23 2.96
CA ASP A 82 17.99 -4.06 2.88
C ASP A 82 17.60 -2.62 2.60
N LEU A 83 16.53 -2.46 1.82
CA LEU A 83 15.79 -1.22 1.68
C LEU A 83 14.41 -1.37 2.31
N VAL A 84 14.02 -0.38 3.11
CA VAL A 84 12.70 -0.30 3.74
C VAL A 84 12.06 1.03 3.36
N LEU A 85 10.89 0.96 2.72
CA LEU A 85 10.01 2.10 2.47
C LEU A 85 8.76 1.93 3.32
N VAL A 86 8.42 2.94 4.11
CA VAL A 86 7.18 2.98 4.91
C VAL A 86 6.29 4.09 4.37
N ALA A 87 5.04 3.73 4.07
CA ALA A 87 4.00 4.65 3.62
C ALA A 87 2.78 4.56 4.54
N PRO A 88 2.43 5.64 5.25
CA PRO A 88 1.18 5.73 6.02
C PRO A 88 -0.04 5.61 5.11
N TYR A 89 -1.12 4.99 5.59
CA TYR A 89 -2.36 4.86 4.81
C TYR A 89 -3.08 6.20 4.60
N ASP A 90 -2.90 7.17 5.50
CA ASP A 90 -3.35 8.56 5.39
C ASP A 90 -2.32 9.46 4.67
N GLY A 91 -1.25 8.86 4.14
CA GLY A 91 -0.22 9.53 3.37
C GLY A 91 -0.68 9.94 1.96
N CYS A 92 0.05 10.87 1.37
CA CYS A 92 -0.20 11.37 0.02
C CYS A 92 -0.14 10.25 -1.03
N PHE A 93 -1.06 10.22 -1.99
CA PHE A 93 -1.09 9.24 -3.09
C PHE A 93 -1.41 7.79 -2.71
N VAL A 94 -1.73 7.49 -1.45
CA VAL A 94 -2.40 6.24 -1.10
C VAL A 94 -3.88 6.36 -1.46
N THR A 95 -4.39 5.42 -2.25
CA THR A 95 -5.79 5.35 -2.65
C THR A 95 -6.44 4.10 -2.07
N VAL A 96 -7.77 4.09 -1.99
CA VAL A 96 -8.53 2.87 -1.69
C VAL A 96 -9.14 2.37 -2.99
N GLU A 97 -8.75 1.16 -3.39
CA GLU A 97 -9.25 0.47 -4.57
C GLU A 97 -9.73 -0.92 -4.16
N GLU A 98 -10.98 -1.24 -4.47
CA GLU A 98 -11.55 -2.59 -4.25
C GLU A 98 -11.35 -3.13 -2.82
N GLY A 99 -11.44 -2.25 -1.81
CA GLY A 99 -11.27 -2.64 -0.42
C GLY A 99 -9.81 -2.89 0.00
N SER A 100 -8.84 -2.36 -0.75
CA SER A 100 -7.43 -2.35 -0.40
C SER A 100 -6.84 -0.94 -0.45
N TYR A 101 -5.90 -0.64 0.45
CA TYR A 101 -5.01 0.50 0.34
C TYR A 101 -3.99 0.21 -0.75
N VAL A 102 -3.84 1.14 -1.69
CA VAL A 102 -2.94 1.00 -2.82
C VAL A 102 -2.06 2.22 -2.95
N LEU A 103 -0.75 1.99 -3.00
CA LEU A 103 0.24 3.00 -3.32
C LEU A 103 0.87 2.67 -4.68
N PRO A 104 0.60 3.47 -5.73
CA PRO A 104 1.20 3.29 -7.04
C PRO A 104 2.61 3.90 -7.08
N LEU A 105 3.59 3.09 -7.47
CA LEU A 105 4.99 3.48 -7.56
C LEU A 105 5.56 3.16 -8.94
N ARG A 106 6.70 3.78 -9.24
CA ARG A 106 7.63 3.31 -10.26
C ARG A 106 8.93 2.90 -9.61
N TRP A 107 9.35 1.68 -9.92
CA TRP A 107 10.64 1.14 -9.52
C TRP A 107 11.43 0.84 -10.78
N TRP A 108 12.56 1.55 -10.96
CA TRP A 108 13.34 1.47 -12.22
C TRP A 108 12.52 1.85 -13.46
N GLY A 109 11.55 2.73 -13.29
CA GLY A 109 10.63 3.14 -14.36
C GLY A 109 9.45 2.19 -14.58
N LEU A 110 9.54 0.94 -14.10
CA LEU A 110 8.45 -0.04 -14.17
C LEU A 110 7.33 0.31 -13.18
N PRO A 111 6.06 0.27 -13.60
CA PRO A 111 4.93 0.49 -12.71
C PRO A 111 4.79 -0.70 -11.74
N VAL A 112 4.75 -0.41 -10.44
CA VAL A 112 4.52 -1.40 -9.39
C VAL A 112 3.50 -0.84 -8.40
N ARG A 113 2.81 -1.72 -7.67
CA ARG A 113 1.80 -1.32 -6.70
C ARG A 113 2.08 -1.99 -5.37
N MET A 114 2.12 -1.22 -4.29
CA MET A 114 2.03 -1.78 -2.94
C MET A 114 0.57 -1.83 -2.55
N THR A 115 0.11 -2.99 -2.08
CA THR A 115 -1.29 -3.22 -1.76
C THR A 115 -1.41 -3.86 -0.39
N CYS A 116 -2.31 -3.32 0.44
CA CYS A 116 -2.69 -3.89 1.72
C CYS A 116 -4.22 -3.94 1.84
N PRO A 117 -4.79 -5.02 2.41
CA PRO A 117 -6.23 -5.08 2.62
C PRO A 117 -6.65 -3.97 3.57
N LEU A 118 -7.84 -3.39 3.37
CA LEU A 118 -8.47 -2.62 4.42
C LEU A 118 -8.72 -3.59 5.57
N MET A 119 -7.92 -3.49 6.62
CA MET A 119 -8.32 -4.00 7.91
C MET A 119 -9.55 -3.18 8.30
N LYS A 120 -10.73 -3.69 7.93
CA LYS A 120 -11.93 -3.41 8.71
C LYS A 120 -11.47 -3.70 10.11
N GLN A 121 -11.53 -2.70 10.99
CA GLN A 121 -11.50 -2.97 12.41
C GLN A 121 -12.56 -4.03 12.59
N SER A 122 -12.13 -5.30 12.66
CA SER A 122 -12.98 -6.37 13.12
C SER A 122 -13.29 -5.86 14.50
N LEU A 123 -14.49 -5.26 14.65
CA LEU A 123 -15.01 -4.79 15.92
C LEU A 123 -14.54 -5.83 16.92
N THR A 124 -13.74 -5.38 17.88
CA THR A 124 -12.82 -6.20 18.67
C THR A 124 -13.54 -7.27 19.51
N ASN A 125 -14.86 -7.40 19.36
CA ASN A 125 -15.63 -8.58 19.68
C ASN A 125 -16.50 -8.96 18.46
N PRO A 126 -16.20 -10.03 17.71
CA PRO A 126 -17.24 -10.64 16.88
C PRO A 126 -18.43 -10.98 17.80
N PRO A 127 -19.68 -10.77 17.37
CA PRO A 127 -20.85 -11.06 18.19
C PRO A 127 -20.76 -12.51 18.66
N MET A 128 -20.65 -12.73 19.97
CA MET A 128 -20.61 -14.08 20.51
C MET A 128 -22.01 -14.66 20.42
N VAL A 129 -22.14 -15.80 19.74
CA VAL A 129 -23.40 -16.52 19.65
C VAL A 129 -23.29 -17.77 20.51
N THR A 130 -24.26 -17.95 21.39
CA THR A 130 -24.39 -19.16 22.22
C THR A 130 -25.61 -19.92 21.73
N CYS A 131 -25.42 -21.18 21.37
CA CYS A 131 -26.51 -22.03 20.89
C CYS A 131 -27.13 -22.75 22.10
N HIS A 132 -28.44 -22.57 22.29
CA HIS A 132 -29.24 -23.27 23.27
C HIS A 132 -30.34 -24.08 22.57
N THR A 133 -30.91 -25.08 23.25
CA THR A 133 -32.01 -25.89 22.71
C THR A 133 -33.23 -25.05 22.34
N GLU A 134 -33.43 -23.94 23.05
CA GLU A 134 -34.53 -22.99 22.83
C GLU A 134 -34.21 -21.90 21.78
N GLY A 135 -32.98 -21.85 21.25
CA GLY A 135 -32.59 -20.90 20.20
C GLY A 135 -31.18 -20.32 20.32
N MET A 136 -30.91 -19.29 19.51
CA MET A 136 -29.60 -18.62 19.46
C MET A 136 -29.61 -17.36 20.32
N VAL A 137 -28.64 -17.24 21.24
CA VAL A 137 -28.42 -16.06 22.07
C VAL A 137 -27.22 -15.27 21.55
N VAL A 138 -27.43 -14.04 21.13
CA VAL A 138 -26.37 -13.13 20.68
C VAL A 138 -25.97 -12.21 21.82
N LYS A 139 -24.72 -12.31 22.27
CA LYS A 139 -24.18 -11.37 23.28
C LYS A 139 -23.78 -10.08 22.57
N THR A 140 -24.47 -9.00 22.92
CA THR A 140 -24.16 -7.63 22.45
C THR A 140 -23.59 -6.84 23.63
N GLU A 141 -22.46 -6.15 23.43
CA GLU A 141 -21.87 -5.25 24.43
C GLU A 141 -22.49 -3.84 24.30
N TRP A 142 -23.80 -3.75 24.58
CA TRP A 142 -24.57 -2.52 24.38
C TRP A 142 -24.93 -1.88 25.73
N THR A 143 -24.40 -0.68 26.00
CA THR A 143 -24.58 0.07 27.26
C THR A 143 -25.93 0.81 27.37
N ILE A 144 -27.03 0.24 26.88
CA ILE A 144 -28.37 0.80 27.15
C ILE A 144 -29.02 0.06 28.30
N ALA A 145 -29.42 0.82 29.33
CA ALA A 145 -30.18 0.32 30.45
C ALA A 145 -31.40 -0.49 29.97
N ALA A 146 -31.53 -1.72 30.45
CA ALA A 146 -32.57 -2.68 30.07
C ALA A 146 -33.99 -2.08 30.14
N SER A 147 -34.21 -1.07 30.99
CA SER A 147 -35.47 -0.34 31.13
C SER A 147 -35.92 0.45 29.88
N LYS A 148 -35.06 0.61 28.85
CA LYS A 148 -35.41 1.31 27.59
C LYS A 148 -35.68 0.39 26.41
N MET A 149 -35.57 -0.93 26.60
CA MET A 149 -35.90 -1.90 25.54
C MET A 149 -37.40 -2.22 25.58
N LYS A 150 -38.18 -1.57 24.72
CA LYS A 150 -39.59 -1.89 24.51
C LYS A 150 -39.70 -2.91 23.38
N VAL A 151 -40.06 -4.15 23.71
CA VAL A 151 -40.48 -5.16 22.74
C VAL A 151 -41.91 -4.82 22.32
N ASN A 152 -42.11 -4.66 21.01
CA ASN A 152 -43.42 -4.62 20.35
C ASN A 152 -43.78 -6.05 19.94
#